data_AF-A0A820RRK4-F1
#
_entry.id   AF-A0A820RRK4-F1
#
_cell.length_a   1.000
_cell.length_b   1.000
_cell.length_c   1.000
_cell.angle_alpha   90.00
_cell.angle_beta   90.00
_cell.angle_gamma   90.00
#
_symmetry.space_group_name_H-M   'P 1'
#
loop_
_entity.id
_entity.type
_entity.pdbx_description
1 polymer ?
#
loop_
_entity_poly.entity_id
_entity_poly.type
_entity_poly.pdbx_seq_one_letter_code
_entity_poly.pdbx_strand_id
1 'polypeptide(L)'
;KISFLANYSSLITGEIVKLQQHLILLREEYVKLQQGYKILERNYNILNVTTKLDQDSFVCRLLKTVAELFNRELYSDISIKLDGETLYGHRFILAARSHKWDSQQLDDATELDLS
;
A
#
# COMPACT_ATOMS: atom_id res chain seq x y z
N LYS A 1 3.73 21.58 -59.88
CA LYS A 1 4.32 20.29 -59.43
C LYS A 1 4.92 20.39 -58.03
N ILE A 2 5.82 21.35 -57.75
CA ILE A 2 6.46 21.51 -56.42
C ILE A 2 5.44 21.86 -55.31
N SER A 3 4.48 22.75 -55.58
CA SER A 3 3.40 23.12 -54.65
C SER A 3 2.45 21.96 -54.29
N PHE A 4 2.24 21.02 -55.21
CA PHE A 4 1.38 19.86 -54.99
C PHE A 4 2.04 18.84 -54.05
N LEU A 5 3.34 18.61 -54.22
CA LEU A 5 4.12 17.72 -53.34
C LEU A 5 4.27 18.29 -51.92
N ALA A 6 4.43 19.60 -51.78
CA ALA A 6 4.45 20.27 -50.47
C ALA A 6 3.10 20.13 -49.72
N ASN A 7 1.99 20.25 -50.44
CA ASN A 7 0.65 20.07 -49.86
C ASN A 7 0.40 18.62 -49.41
N TYR A 8 0.84 17.65 -50.22
CA TYR A 8 0.74 16.22 -49.89
C TYR A 8 1.61 15.86 -48.66
N SER A 9 2.83 16.39 -48.57
CA SER A 9 3.69 16.23 -47.40
C SER A 9 3.07 16.84 -46.14
N SER A 10 2.44 18.01 -46.26
CA SER A 10 1.74 18.67 -45.15
C SER A 10 0.53 17.86 -44.66
N LEU A 11 -0.21 17.23 -45.57
CA LEU A 11 -1.36 16.38 -45.24
C LEU A 11 -0.91 15.13 -44.45
N ILE A 12 0.13 14.43 -44.93
CA ILE A 12 0.70 13.26 -44.25
C ILE A 12 1.21 13.64 -42.85
N THR A 13 1.90 14.78 -42.74
CA THR A 13 2.40 15.27 -41.45
C THR A 13 1.25 15.54 -40.49
N GLY A 14 0.14 16.11 -40.96
CA GLY A 14 -1.06 16.35 -40.18
C GLY A 14 -1.75 15.06 -39.69
N GLU A 15 -1.78 14.02 -40.51
CA GLU A 15 -2.30 12.69 -40.11
C GLU A 15 -1.42 12.01 -39.07
N ILE A 16 -0.10 12.10 -39.22
CA ILE A 16 0.86 11.57 -38.23
C ILE A 16 0.66 12.23 -36.87
N VAL A 17 0.49 13.57 -36.83
CA VAL A 17 0.23 14.30 -35.58
C VAL A 17 -1.07 13.85 -34.92
N LYS A 18 -2.14 13.67 -35.68
CA LYS A 18 -3.42 13.16 -35.15
C LYS A 18 -3.29 11.76 -34.57
N LEU A 19 -2.56 10.87 -35.26
CA LEU A 19 -2.30 9.51 -34.78
C LEU A 19 -1.47 9.52 -33.50
N GLN A 20 -0.43 10.35 -33.42
CA GLN A 20 0.38 10.52 -32.21
C GLN A 20 -0.48 11.00 -31.04
N GLN A 21 -1.39 11.95 -31.27
CA GLN A 21 -2.29 12.45 -30.24
C GLN A 21 -3.26 11.36 -29.74
N HIS A 22 -3.81 10.54 -30.64
CA HIS A 22 -4.63 9.40 -30.25
C HIS A 22 -3.86 8.36 -29.43
N LEU A 23 -2.58 8.09 -29.76
CA LEU A 23 -1.75 7.17 -28.98
C LEU A 23 -1.46 7.70 -27.57
N ILE A 24 -1.26 9.01 -27.42
CA ILE A 24 -1.09 9.65 -26.11
C ILE A 24 -2.36 9.48 -25.26
N LEU A 25 -3.53 9.82 -25.81
CA LEU A 25 -4.80 9.69 -25.11
C LEU A 25 -5.10 8.24 -24.71
N LEU A 26 -4.83 7.29 -25.61
CA LEU A 26 -5.02 5.87 -25.31
C LEU A 26 -4.11 5.40 -24.18
N ARG A 27 -2.85 5.85 -24.18
CA ARG A 27 -1.90 5.55 -23.10
C ARG A 27 -2.38 6.14 -21.77
N GLU A 28 -2.89 7.36 -21.76
CA GLU A 28 -3.42 8.01 -20.55
C GLU A 28 -4.59 7.22 -19.97
N GLU A 29 -5.56 6.83 -20.79
CA GLU A 29 -6.69 6.00 -20.37
C GLU A 29 -6.25 4.62 -19.85
N TYR A 30 -5.27 4.00 -20.52
CA TYR A 30 -4.69 2.74 -20.05
C TYR A 30 -4.03 2.88 -18.68
N VAL A 31 -3.28 3.95 -18.44
CA VAL A 31 -2.63 4.20 -17.15
C VAL A 31 -3.68 4.43 -16.06
N LYS A 32 -4.73 5.21 -16.32
CA LYS A 32 -5.84 5.40 -15.37
C LYS A 32 -6.51 4.07 -15.02
N LEU A 33 -6.79 3.25 -16.03
CA LEU A 33 -7.38 1.92 -15.82
C LEU A 33 -6.46 1.03 -14.99
N GLN A 34 -5.15 1.02 -15.27
CA GLN A 34 -4.18 0.24 -14.52
C GLN A 34 -4.09 0.68 -13.04
N GLN A 35 -4.16 1.99 -12.78
CA GLN A 35 -4.21 2.52 -11.41
C GLN A 35 -5.49 2.09 -10.69
N GLY A 36 -6.65 2.20 -11.36
CA GLY A 36 -7.93 1.75 -10.82
C GLY A 36 -7.93 0.25 -10.50
N TYR A 37 -7.36 -0.57 -11.39
CA TYR A 37 -7.22 -2.00 -11.18
C TYR A 37 -6.38 -2.34 -9.94
N LYS A 38 -5.24 -1.65 -9.74
CA LYS A 38 -4.41 -1.84 -8.55
C LYS A 38 -5.16 -1.50 -7.25
N ILE A 39 -5.95 -0.43 -7.26
CA ILE A 39 -6.76 -0.04 -6.10
C ILE A 39 -7.83 -1.10 -5.82
N LEU A 40 -8.51 -1.58 -6.87
CA LEU A 40 -9.53 -2.60 -6.75
C LEU A 40 -8.96 -3.93 -6.24
N GLU A 41 -7.82 -4.37 -6.76
CA GLU A 41 -7.10 -5.57 -6.32
C GLU A 41 -6.69 -5.46 -4.84
N ARG A 42 -6.16 -4.30 -4.43
CA ARG A 42 -5.85 -4.03 -3.02
C ARG A 42 -7.09 -4.12 -2.13
N ASN A 43 -8.19 -3.49 -2.53
CA ASN A 43 -9.45 -3.52 -1.77
C ASN A 43 -10.03 -4.94 -1.72
N TYR A 44 -9.95 -5.69 -2.82
CA TYR A 44 -10.38 -7.08 -2.87
C TYR A 44 -9.53 -7.96 -1.96
N ASN A 45 -8.21 -7.80 -1.95
CA ASN A 45 -7.34 -8.56 -1.05
C ASN A 45 -7.65 -8.29 0.42
N ILE A 46 -7.89 -7.03 0.80
CA ILE A 46 -8.33 -6.68 2.15
C ILE A 46 -9.68 -7.34 2.46
N LEU A 47 -10.66 -7.21 1.56
CA LEU A 47 -12.00 -7.76 1.76
C LEU A 47 -12.00 -9.29 1.82
N ASN A 48 -11.23 -9.95 0.95
CA ASN A 48 -11.10 -11.40 0.91
C ASN A 48 -10.41 -11.94 2.16
N VAL A 49 -9.37 -11.25 2.67
CA VAL A 49 -8.81 -11.55 3.99
C VAL A 49 -9.88 -11.42 5.07
N THR A 50 -10.75 -10.41 5.04
CA THR A 50 -11.79 -10.26 6.08
C THR A 50 -12.98 -11.22 5.96
N THR A 51 -13.31 -11.69 4.76
CA THR A 51 -14.57 -12.44 4.48
C THR A 51 -14.34 -13.93 4.24
N LYS A 52 -13.19 -14.31 3.70
CA LYS A 52 -12.72 -15.70 3.57
C LYS A 52 -11.44 -15.86 4.38
N LEU A 53 -11.54 -15.67 5.70
CA LEU A 53 -10.57 -16.27 6.61
C LEU A 53 -10.77 -17.78 6.51
N ASP A 54 -10.17 -18.42 5.50
CA ASP A 54 -9.83 -19.83 5.61
C ASP A 54 -9.02 -19.93 6.90
N GLN A 55 -9.60 -20.54 7.92
CA GLN A 55 -9.13 -20.45 9.32
C GLN A 55 -7.69 -20.95 9.49
N ASP A 56 -7.19 -21.68 8.48
CA ASP A 56 -5.85 -22.26 8.37
C ASP A 56 -4.96 -21.59 7.31
N SER A 57 -5.34 -20.44 6.75
CA SER A 57 -4.41 -19.67 5.93
C SER A 57 -3.21 -19.20 6.77
N PHE A 58 -2.04 -19.05 6.14
CA PHE A 58 -0.84 -18.54 6.82
C PHE A 58 -1.10 -17.20 7.52
N VAL A 59 -1.86 -16.31 6.89
CA VAL A 59 -2.23 -15.00 7.44
C VAL A 59 -3.11 -15.16 8.68
N CYS A 60 -4.08 -16.07 8.67
CA CYS A 60 -4.90 -16.38 9.84
C CYS A 60 -4.07 -16.94 11.00
N ARG A 61 -3.16 -17.88 10.72
CA ARG A 61 -2.27 -18.44 11.75
C ARG A 61 -1.35 -17.37 12.33
N LEU A 62 -0.74 -16.54 11.48
CA LEU A 62 0.10 -15.44 11.92
C LEU A 62 -0.68 -14.44 12.77
N LEU A 63 -1.89 -14.07 12.34
CA LEU A 63 -2.75 -13.16 13.10
C LEU A 63 -3.17 -13.76 14.45
N LYS A 64 -3.50 -15.06 14.50
CA LYS A 64 -3.78 -15.79 15.75
C LYS A 64 -2.57 -15.75 16.68
N THR A 65 -1.37 -16.08 16.18
CA THR A 65 -0.14 -16.01 16.98
C THR A 65 0.16 -14.60 17.48
N VAL A 66 0.02 -13.57 16.63
CA VAL A 66 0.20 -12.16 17.01
C VAL A 66 -0.83 -11.74 18.05
N ALA A 67 -2.07 -12.21 17.95
CA ALA A 67 -3.11 -11.96 18.95
C ALA A 67 -2.82 -12.68 20.29
N GLU A 68 -2.27 -13.88 20.26
CA GLU A 68 -1.87 -14.63 21.46
C GLU A 68 -0.71 -13.97 22.22
N LEU A 69 0.12 -13.19 21.53
CA LEU A 69 1.19 -12.38 22.12
C LEU A 69 0.69 -11.10 22.80
N PHE A 70 -0.56 -10.70 22.60
CA PHE A 70 -1.09 -9.48 23.22
C PHE A 70 -1.00 -9.53 24.74
N ASN A 71 -0.39 -8.50 25.35
CA ASN A 71 -0.19 -8.36 26.78
C ASN A 71 0.50 -9.58 27.44
N ARG A 72 1.39 -10.23 26.69
CA ARG A 72 2.27 -11.29 27.22
C ARG A 72 3.66 -10.71 27.42
N GLU A 73 4.19 -10.86 28.63
CA GLU A 73 5.58 -10.52 28.93
C GLU A 73 6.58 -11.33 28.07
N LEU A 74 6.19 -12.54 27.66
CA LEU A 74 7.02 -13.39 26.81
C LEU A 74 7.26 -12.74 25.44
N TYR A 75 8.55 -12.51 25.13
CA TYR A 75 9.03 -11.80 23.95
C TYR A 75 8.67 -10.32 23.87
N SER A 76 8.05 -9.74 24.90
CA SER A 76 7.84 -8.29 24.94
C SER A 76 9.16 -7.57 25.09
N ASP A 77 9.32 -6.56 24.25
CA ASP A 77 10.48 -5.69 24.21
C ASP A 77 10.14 -4.28 24.69
N ILE A 78 8.85 -3.93 24.89
CA ILE A 78 8.39 -2.61 25.34
C ILE A 78 7.26 -2.72 26.36
N SER A 79 7.31 -1.93 27.43
CA SER A 79 6.19 -1.73 28.37
C SER A 79 5.48 -0.40 28.07
N ILE A 80 4.15 -0.40 28.08
CA ILE A 80 3.32 0.77 27.78
C ILE A 80 2.49 1.10 29.01
N LYS A 81 2.65 2.29 29.58
CA LYS A 81 1.84 2.77 30.70
C LYS A 81 0.62 3.55 30.19
N LEU A 82 -0.56 3.16 30.64
CA LEU A 82 -1.85 3.79 30.31
C LEU A 82 -2.68 3.89 31.57
N ASP A 83 -3.07 5.10 31.98
CA ASP A 83 -3.98 5.34 33.11
C ASP A 83 -3.63 4.58 34.41
N GLY A 84 -2.33 4.34 34.65
CA GLY A 84 -1.82 3.59 35.81
C GLY A 84 -1.67 2.08 35.63
N GLU A 85 -2.11 1.52 34.51
CA GLU A 85 -1.88 0.12 34.12
C GLU A 85 -0.66 0.00 33.20
N THR A 86 0.05 -1.13 33.28
CA THR A 86 1.19 -1.45 32.42
C THR A 86 0.81 -2.57 31.47
N LEU A 87 0.89 -2.31 30.16
CA LEU A 87 0.70 -3.29 29.10
C LEU A 87 2.05 -3.73 28.53
N TYR A 88 2.18 -5.02 28.27
CA TYR A 88 3.33 -5.58 27.57
C TYR A 88 3.08 -5.58 26.07
N GLY A 89 3.98 -4.95 25.31
CA GLY A 89 3.89 -4.82 23.86
C GLY A 89 5.10 -5.37 23.13
N HIS A 90 5.02 -5.35 21.79
CA HIS A 90 6.09 -5.79 20.90
C HIS A 90 6.34 -4.71 19.83
N ARG A 91 7.56 -4.17 19.76
CA ARG A 91 7.93 -3.07 18.84
C ARG A 91 7.64 -3.43 17.41
N PHE A 92 7.97 -4.65 16.98
CA PHE A 92 7.74 -5.08 15.61
C PHE A 92 6.25 -5.08 15.23
N ILE A 93 5.35 -5.40 16.17
CA ILE A 93 3.90 -5.35 15.95
C ILE A 93 3.45 -3.90 15.81
N LEU A 94 3.96 -3.01 16.67
CA LEU A 94 3.64 -1.58 16.62
C LEU A 94 4.12 -0.95 15.31
N ALA A 95 5.37 -1.20 14.92
CA ALA A 95 5.96 -0.76 13.66
C ALA A 95 5.17 -1.27 12.44
N ALA A 96 4.73 -2.55 12.48
CA ALA A 96 3.88 -3.12 11.44
C ALA A 96 2.50 -2.44 11.35
N ARG A 97 1.95 -1.92 12.46
CA ARG A 97 0.64 -1.24 12.48
C ARG A 97 0.71 0.21 12.00
N SER A 98 1.79 0.93 12.25
CA SER A 98 1.93 2.30 11.76
C SER A 98 3.38 2.75 11.72
N HIS A 99 3.76 3.45 10.65
CA HIS A 99 5.06 4.11 10.51
C HIS A 99 5.36 5.13 11.62
N LYS A 100 4.36 5.58 12.39
CA LYS A 100 4.58 6.42 13.56
C LYS A 100 5.38 5.70 14.66
N TRP A 101 5.21 4.38 14.76
CA TRP A 101 5.90 3.53 15.71
C TRP A 101 7.25 3.02 15.18
N ASP A 102 7.56 3.29 13.91
CA ASP A 102 8.81 2.94 13.23
C ASP A 102 9.83 4.10 13.32
N SER A 103 9.65 5.00 14.29
CA SER A 103 10.57 6.10 14.54
C SER A 103 11.71 5.62 15.45
N GLN A 104 12.94 6.06 15.18
CA GLN A 104 14.16 5.73 15.95
C GLN A 104 14.03 5.98 17.47
N GLN A 105 13.00 6.74 17.90
CA GLN A 105 12.67 6.96 19.31
C GLN A 105 12.21 5.68 20.03
N LEU A 106 11.72 4.67 19.29
CA LEU A 106 11.30 3.38 19.83
C LEU A 106 12.36 2.30 19.68
N ASP A 107 13.56 2.57 19.14
CA ASP A 107 14.62 1.56 19.13
C ASP A 107 15.26 1.39 20.52
N ASP A 108 15.41 2.48 21.27
CA ASP A 108 16.07 2.46 22.58
C ASP A 108 15.10 2.56 23.79
N ALA A 109 13.84 2.95 23.57
CA ALA A 109 12.90 3.20 24.66
C ALA A 109 12.34 1.90 25.25
N THR A 110 12.77 1.49 26.45
CA THR A 110 12.24 0.27 27.11
C THR A 110 10.81 0.43 27.62
N GLU A 111 10.40 1.67 27.87
CA GLU A 111 9.11 2.05 28.43
C GLU A 111 8.52 3.20 27.62
N LEU A 112 7.22 3.14 27.37
CA LEU A 112 6.43 4.17 26.71
C LEU A 112 5.31 4.62 27.64
N ASP A 113 5.36 5.87 28.07
CA ASP A 113 4.30 6.48 28.87
C ASP A 113 3.30 7.21 27.97
N LEU A 114 2.04 6.78 28.00
CA LEU A 114 0.93 7.37 27.25
C LEU A 114 -0.16 7.93 28.17
N SER A 115 0.14 8.10 29.48
CA SER A 115 -0.75 8.74 30.46
C SER A 115 -0.90 10.26 30.27
#